data_AF-A0A7K3KPN1-F1
#
_entry.id   AF-A0A7K3KPN1-F1
#
_cell.length_a   1.000
_cell.length_b   1.000
_cell.length_c   1.000
_cell.angle_alpha   90.00
_cell.angle_beta   90.00
_cell.angle_gamma   90.00
#
_symmetry.space_group_name_H-M   'P 1'
#
loop_
_entity.id
_entity.type
_entity.pdbx_description
1 polymer ?
#
loop_
_entity_poly.entity_id
_entity_poly.type
_entity_poly.pdbx_seq_one_letter_code
_entity_poly.pdbx_strand_id
1 'polypeptide(L)'
;MAQEDIQSLLAQKDTTKLSSFLKEQISDYKNSEMFKKYLDFVAKCPKYSSRNIRMLQKQKPNIGHVGTFTKWKEQGYHIKKGEHGYKILMPNFRNKYENGKPVLDEKGKKVQELKGFSIGTV
;
A
#
# COMPACT_ATOMS: atom_id res chain seq x y z
N MET A 1 25.33 -9.54 7.66
CA MET A 1 24.75 -8.69 6.60
C MET A 1 23.60 -7.93 7.26
N ALA A 2 23.63 -6.60 7.28
CA ALA A 2 22.55 -5.82 7.91
C ALA A 2 21.26 -6.13 7.15
N GLN A 3 20.29 -6.72 7.84
CA GLN A 3 18.98 -6.98 7.26
C GLN A 3 18.33 -5.62 6.98
N GLU A 4 18.09 -5.31 5.71
CA GLU A 4 17.43 -4.06 5.34
C GLU A 4 16.05 -4.01 6.01
N ASP A 5 15.86 -3.02 6.89
CA ASP A 5 14.62 -2.82 7.62
C ASP A 5 13.62 -2.01 6.77
N ILE A 6 12.33 -2.38 6.84
CA ILE A 6 11.27 -1.72 6.08
C ILE A 6 11.19 -0.22 6.41
N GLN A 7 11.51 0.18 7.65
CA GLN A 7 11.46 1.59 8.05
C GLN A 7 12.54 2.44 7.35
N SER A 8 13.73 1.89 7.13
CA SER A 8 14.80 2.61 6.43
C SER A 8 14.45 2.80 4.94
N LEU A 9 13.87 1.78 4.32
CA LEU A 9 13.40 1.83 2.92
C LEU A 9 12.24 2.83 2.75
N LEU A 10 11.31 2.89 3.71
CA LEU A 10 10.23 3.88 3.73
C LEU A 10 10.76 5.31 3.87
N ALA A 11 11.79 5.53 4.68
CA ALA A 11 12.42 6.84 4.84
C ALA A 11 13.07 7.33 3.55
N GLN A 12 13.68 6.43 2.78
CA GLN A 12 14.29 6.74 1.48
C GLN A 12 13.28 7.01 0.36
N LYS A 13 12.00 6.64 0.57
CA LYS A 13 10.90 6.76 -0.41
C LYS A 13 11.17 6.09 -1.77
N ASP A 14 12.10 5.14 -1.82
CA ASP A 14 12.43 4.41 -3.04
C ASP A 14 11.43 3.27 -3.26
N THR A 15 10.43 3.52 -4.11
CA THR A 15 9.37 2.56 -4.42
C THR A 15 9.88 1.32 -5.16
N THR A 16 11.00 1.42 -5.87
CA THR A 16 11.58 0.31 -6.63
C THR A 16 12.26 -0.66 -5.68
N LYS A 17 13.11 -0.16 -4.78
CA LYS A 17 13.74 -0.99 -3.73
C LYS A 17 12.70 -1.61 -2.81
N LEU A 18 11.69 -0.86 -2.38
CA LEU A 18 10.56 -1.40 -1.61
C LEU A 18 9.86 -2.55 -2.35
N SER A 19 9.65 -2.41 -3.66
CA SER A 19 9.05 -3.48 -4.46
C SER A 19 9.93 -4.72 -4.54
N SER A 20 11.24 -4.57 -4.67
CA SER A 20 12.18 -5.70 -4.72
C SER A 20 12.27 -6.40 -3.37
N PHE A 21 12.43 -5.64 -2.28
CA PHE A 21 12.43 -6.15 -0.91
C PHE A 21 11.16 -6.97 -0.61
N LEU A 22 9.99 -6.43 -0.93
CA LEU A 22 8.72 -7.15 -0.73
C LEU A 22 8.57 -8.41 -1.60
N LYS A 23 9.30 -8.53 -2.72
CA LYS A 23 9.32 -9.73 -3.56
C LYS A 23 10.24 -10.80 -2.98
N GLU A 24 11.43 -10.41 -2.51
CA GLU A 24 12.40 -11.34 -1.92
C GLU A 24 11.86 -12.01 -0.65
N GLN A 25 11.12 -11.23 0.15
CA GLN A 25 10.47 -11.70 1.37
C GLN A 25 9.25 -12.60 1.11
N ILE A 26 8.88 -12.87 -0.15
CA ILE A 26 7.77 -13.80 -0.46
C ILE A 26 8.09 -15.23 -0.01
N SER A 27 9.37 -15.61 -0.01
CA SER A 27 9.83 -16.94 0.40
C SER A 27 9.48 -17.25 1.86
N ASP A 28 9.45 -16.25 2.75
CA ASP A 28 9.07 -16.39 4.16
C ASP A 28 7.69 -17.04 4.35
N TYR A 29 6.75 -16.76 3.42
CA TYR A 29 5.39 -17.28 3.47
C TYR A 29 5.27 -18.76 3.06
N LYS A 30 6.37 -19.41 2.67
CA LYS A 30 6.40 -20.87 2.53
C LYS A 30 6.28 -21.58 3.87
N ASN A 31 6.58 -20.88 4.98
CA ASN A 31 6.31 -21.39 6.32
C ASN A 31 4.80 -21.35 6.60
N SER A 32 4.22 -22.51 6.94
CA SER A 32 2.79 -22.68 7.20
C SER A 32 2.23 -21.72 8.26
N GLU A 33 3.01 -21.42 9.32
CA GLU A 33 2.58 -20.53 10.39
C GLU A 33 2.54 -19.06 9.93
N MET A 34 3.54 -18.64 9.16
CA MET A 34 3.58 -17.30 8.56
C MET A 34 2.48 -17.11 7.53
N PHE A 35 2.16 -18.16 6.77
CA PHE A 35 1.07 -18.13 5.80
C PHE A 35 -0.30 -18.00 6.47
N LYS A 36 -0.55 -18.76 7.56
CA LYS A 36 -1.79 -18.61 8.36
C LYS A 36 -1.96 -17.18 8.87
N LYS A 37 -0.92 -16.61 9.49
CA LYS A 37 -0.93 -15.21 9.97
C LYS A 37 -1.20 -14.21 8.85
N TYR A 38 -0.68 -14.46 7.66
CA TYR A 38 -0.97 -13.65 6.48
C TYR A 38 -2.44 -13.75 6.05
N LEU A 39 -3.00 -14.96 5.98
CA LEU A 39 -4.41 -15.15 5.62
C LEU A 39 -5.35 -14.50 6.65
N ASP A 40 -5.05 -14.63 7.94
CA ASP A 40 -5.81 -13.96 9.02
C ASP A 40 -5.78 -12.44 8.86
N PHE A 41 -4.62 -11.90 8.46
CA PHE A 41 -4.46 -10.47 8.22
C PHE A 41 -5.25 -10.01 6.99
N VAL A 42 -5.22 -10.78 5.90
CA VAL A 42 -6.02 -10.53 4.69
C VAL A 42 -7.51 -10.51 5.01
N ALA A 43 -7.98 -11.41 5.87
CA ALA A 43 -9.39 -11.48 6.27
C ALA A 43 -9.86 -10.27 7.11
N LYS A 44 -8.96 -9.68 7.91
CA LYS A 44 -9.28 -8.56 8.81
C LYS A 44 -9.15 -7.18 8.15
N CYS A 45 -8.22 -7.05 7.20
CA CYS A 45 -7.93 -5.77 6.55
C CYS A 45 -8.91 -5.47 5.39
N PRO A 46 -9.07 -4.18 5.02
CA PRO A 46 -9.79 -3.80 3.79
C PRO A 46 -9.20 -4.48 2.56
N LYS A 47 -9.99 -4.60 1.47
CA LYS A 47 -9.54 -5.14 0.17
C LYS A 47 -8.42 -4.28 -0.44
N TYR A 48 -7.19 -4.50 0.01
CA TYR A 48 -5.97 -3.93 -0.52
C TYR A 48 -5.25 -4.92 -1.44
N SER A 49 -4.33 -4.40 -2.25
CA SER A 49 -3.43 -5.26 -3.02
C SER A 49 -2.57 -6.12 -2.09
N SER A 50 -2.21 -7.33 -2.52
CA SER A 50 -1.32 -8.22 -1.75
C SER A 50 0.00 -7.54 -1.37
N ARG A 51 0.48 -6.60 -2.21
CA ARG A 51 1.66 -5.79 -1.92
C ARG A 51 1.45 -4.88 -0.71
N ASN A 52 0.33 -4.15 -0.64
CA ASN A 52 0.01 -3.28 0.50
C ASN A 52 -0.28 -4.10 1.76
N ILE A 53 -0.93 -5.26 1.63
CA ILE A 53 -1.16 -6.17 2.75
C ILE A 53 0.18 -6.60 3.39
N ARG A 54 1.15 -7.06 2.59
CA ARG A 54 2.49 -7.41 3.08
C ARG A 54 3.23 -6.22 3.68
N MET A 55 3.14 -5.05 3.03
CA MET A 55 3.76 -3.80 3.49
C MET A 55 3.23 -3.37 4.85
N LEU A 56 1.92 -3.48 5.08
CA LEU A 56 1.28 -3.19 6.37
C LEU A 56 1.68 -4.22 7.42
N GLN A 57 1.64 -5.52 7.08
CA GLN A 57 2.03 -6.60 8.00
C GLN A 57 3.47 -6.47 8.50
N LYS A 58 4.42 -6.09 7.62
CA LYS A 58 5.83 -5.87 8.01
C LYS A 58 6.02 -4.60 8.86
N GLN A 59 5.22 -3.55 8.64
CA GLN A 59 5.24 -2.36 9.53
C GLN A 59 4.66 -2.65 10.90
N LYS A 60 3.56 -3.42 10.96
CA LYS A 60 2.91 -3.81 12.20
C LYS A 60 2.18 -5.15 12.02
N PRO A 61 2.67 -6.25 12.61
CA PRO A 61 2.12 -7.59 12.37
C PRO A 61 0.70 -7.79 12.94
N ASN A 62 0.30 -6.97 13.92
CA ASN A 62 -0.96 -7.09 14.63
C ASN A 62 -1.97 -5.99 14.25
N ILE A 63 -1.97 -5.51 13.00
CA ILE A 63 -3.00 -4.58 12.52
C ILE A 63 -4.32 -5.33 12.40
N GLY A 64 -5.38 -4.79 13.01
CA GLY A 64 -6.75 -5.30 12.87
C GLY A 64 -7.51 -4.60 11.74
N HIS A 65 -7.51 -3.27 11.73
CA HIS A 65 -8.24 -2.48 10.74
C HIS A 65 -7.42 -1.28 10.31
N VAL A 66 -7.57 -0.88 9.05
CA VAL A 66 -6.82 0.22 8.44
C VAL A 66 -7.80 1.13 7.74
N GLY A 67 -7.62 2.43 7.91
CA GLY A 67 -8.46 3.44 7.30
C GLY A 67 -7.77 4.78 7.36
N THR A 68 -8.05 5.65 6.41
CA THR A 68 -7.51 7.01 6.40
C THR A 68 -8.05 7.81 7.58
N PHE A 69 -7.35 8.86 7.98
CA PHE A 69 -7.80 9.80 9.01
C PHE A 69 -9.25 10.25 8.82
N THR A 70 -9.63 10.61 7.58
CA THR A 70 -10.99 11.03 7.25
C THR A 70 -12.01 9.92 7.51
N LYS A 71 -11.69 8.68 7.16
CA LYS A 71 -12.59 7.54 7.35
C LYS A 71 -12.82 7.22 8.81
N TRP A 72 -11.78 7.31 9.65
CA TRP A 72 -11.93 7.19 11.09
C TRP A 72 -12.80 8.31 11.68
N LYS A 73 -12.58 9.55 11.22
CA LYS A 73 -13.37 10.70 11.64
C LYS A 73 -14.85 10.57 11.25
N GLU A 74 -15.16 10.10 10.05
CA GLU A 74 -16.53 9.83 9.58
C GLU A 74 -17.24 8.77 10.42
N GLN A 75 -16.48 7.83 10.99
CA GLN A 75 -16.98 6.79 11.88
C GLN A 75 -17.05 7.22 13.35
N GLY A 76 -16.73 8.48 13.66
CA GLY A 76 -16.73 9.02 15.04
C GLY A 76 -15.50 8.64 15.86
N TYR A 77 -14.46 8.09 15.23
CA TYR A 77 -13.20 7.77 15.89
C TYR A 77 -12.19 8.91 15.73
N HIS A 78 -11.35 9.10 16.75
CA HIS A 78 -10.28 10.08 16.76
C HIS A 78 -8.92 9.40 16.93
N ILE A 79 -7.95 9.82 16.13
CA ILE A 79 -6.57 9.37 16.27
C ILE A 79 -5.94 10.04 17.50
N LYS A 80 -5.28 9.25 18.35
CA LYS A 80 -4.56 9.76 19.51
C LYS A 80 -3.42 10.68 19.06
N LYS A 81 -3.21 11.77 19.81
CA LYS A 81 -2.13 12.72 19.54
C LYS A 81 -0.78 11.99 19.63
N GLY A 82 0.07 12.19 18.62
CA GLY A 82 1.39 11.55 18.53
C GLY A 82 1.42 10.25 17.73
N GLU A 83 0.26 9.69 17.35
CA GLU A 83 0.21 8.53 16.47
C GLU A 83 0.48 8.91 15.01
N HIS A 84 1.15 8.00 14.31
CA HIS A 84 1.47 8.14 12.89
C HIS A 84 0.82 7.01 12.09
N GLY A 85 0.20 7.36 10.96
CA GLY A 85 -0.42 6.38 10.08
C GLY A 85 0.61 5.50 9.35
N TYR A 86 0.15 4.36 8.87
CA TYR A 86 0.99 3.37 8.19
C TYR A 86 1.17 3.73 6.72
N LYS A 87 2.30 3.31 6.15
CA LYS A 87 2.64 3.58 4.76
C LYS A 87 2.07 2.53 3.82
N ILE A 88 1.53 2.97 2.69
CA ILE A 88 1.05 2.10 1.62
C ILE A 88 1.49 2.65 0.27
N LEU A 89 1.48 1.80 -0.76
CA LEU A 89 1.66 2.23 -2.15
C LEU A 89 0.31 2.65 -2.74
N MET A 90 0.29 3.84 -3.32
CA MET A 90 -0.87 4.42 -3.99
C MET A 90 -0.59 4.55 -5.49
N PRO A 91 -1.51 4.12 -6.36
CA PRO A 91 -1.35 4.31 -7.81
C PRO A 91 -1.50 5.79 -8.17
N ASN A 92 -0.59 6.29 -8.98
CA ASN A 92 -0.67 7.63 -9.57
C ASN A 92 -1.19 7.50 -11.00
N PHE A 93 -2.34 8.11 -11.27
CA PHE A 93 -2.93 8.14 -12.60
C PHE A 93 -2.66 9.48 -13.28
N ARG A 94 -2.51 9.45 -14.60
CA ARG A 94 -2.51 10.66 -15.45
C ARG A 94 -3.47 10.47 -16.61
N ASN A 95 -3.99 11.57 -17.14
CA ASN A 95 -4.78 11.50 -18.37
C ASN A 95 -3.88 11.05 -19.53
N LYS A 96 -4.38 10.12 -20.34
CA LYS A 96 -3.71 9.63 -21.53
C LYS A 96 -3.90 10.66 -22.66
N TYR A 97 -2.81 10.96 -23.36
CA TYR A 97 -2.82 11.81 -24.54
C TYR A 97 -2.21 11.04 -25.71
N GLU A 98 -2.87 11.07 -26.86
CA GLU A 98 -2.35 10.56 -28.13
C GLU A 98 -2.32 11.73 -29.13
N ASN A 99 -1.17 11.95 -29.77
CA ASN A 99 -0.96 13.05 -30.71
C ASN A 99 -1.38 14.44 -30.17
N GLY A 100 -1.13 14.69 -28.88
CA GLY A 100 -1.47 15.95 -28.20
C GLY A 100 -2.95 16.11 -27.85
N LYS A 101 -3.82 15.15 -28.17
CA LYS A 101 -5.26 15.18 -27.81
C LYS A 101 -5.54 14.19 -26.67
N PRO A 102 -6.40 14.55 -25.70
CA PRO A 102 -6.79 13.64 -24.64
C PRO A 102 -7.59 12.48 -25.22
N VAL A 103 -7.19 11.25 -24.87
CA VAL A 103 -7.95 10.05 -25.25
C VAL A 103 -9.20 10.01 -24.36
N LEU A 104 -10.37 9.86 -24.99
CA LEU A 104 -11.65 9.72 -24.29
C LEU A 104 -12.13 8.27 -24.35
N ASP A 105 -12.79 7.82 -23.29
CA ASP A 105 -13.49 6.54 -23.27
C ASP A 105 -14.84 6.64 -24.00
N GLU A 106 -15.52 5.51 -24.16
CA GLU A 106 -16.86 5.43 -24.78
C GLU A 106 -17.92 6.32 -24.09
N LYS A 107 -17.64 6.81 -22.88
CA LYS A 107 -18.52 7.66 -22.06
C LYS A 107 -18.06 9.12 -22.04
N GLY A 108 -17.11 9.50 -22.89
CA GLY A 108 -16.58 10.86 -23.01
C GLY A 108 -15.71 11.30 -21.83
N LYS A 109 -15.32 10.39 -20.93
CA LYS A 109 -14.38 10.68 -19.84
C LYS A 109 -12.95 10.48 -20.32
N LYS A 110 -12.03 11.30 -19.81
CA LYS A 110 -10.59 11.17 -20.13
C LYS A 110 -10.08 9.82 -19.65
N VAL A 111 -9.53 9.03 -20.57
CA VAL A 111 -8.86 7.77 -20.24
C VAL A 111 -7.66 8.09 -19.36
N GLN A 112 -7.56 7.40 -18.23
CA GLN A 112 -6.43 7.52 -17.34
C GLN A 112 -5.50 6.33 -17.53
N GLU A 113 -4.20 6.60 -17.54
CA GLU A 113 -3.17 5.58 -17.52
C GLU A 113 -2.38 5.63 -16.20
N LEU A 114 -1.91 4.46 -15.77
CA LEU A 114 -1.07 4.33 -14.59
C LEU A 114 0.32 4.89 -14.90
N LYS A 115 0.70 5.98 -14.22
CA LYS A 115 2.03 6.60 -14.33
C LYS A 115 3.06 5.93 -13.43
N GLY A 116 2.62 5.37 -12.30
CA GLY A 116 3.49 4.75 -11.32
C GLY A 116 2.83 4.69 -9.95
N PHE A 117 3.66 4.54 -8.91
CA PHE A 117 3.18 4.47 -7.52
C PHE A 117 3.89 5.53 -6.67
N SER A 118 3.17 6.08 -5.70
CA SER A 118 3.70 6.92 -4.62
C SER A 118 3.48 6.24 -3.28
N ILE A 119 4.20 6.69 -2.24
CA ILE A 119 3.96 6.24 -0.87
C ILE A 119 2.95 7.19 -0.23
N GLY A 120 1.79 6.65 0.12
CA GLY A 120 0.76 7.34 0.90
C GLY A 120 0.70 6.87 2.34
N THR A 121 -0.24 7.45 3.09
CA THR A 121 -0.51 7.07 4.48
C THR A 121 -1.97 6.72 4.68
N VAL A 122 -2.18 5.67 5.46
CA VAL A 122 -3.48 5.22 5.97
C VAL A 122 -3.46 5.20 7.48
#